data_AF-A0A383CFB6-F1
#
_entry.id   AF-A0A383CFB6-F1
#
_cell.length_a   1.000
_cell.length_b   1.000
_cell.length_c   1.000
_cell.angle_alpha   90.00
_cell.angle_beta   90.00
_cell.angle_gamma   90.00
#
_symmetry.space_group_name_H-M   'P 1'
#
loop_
_entity.id
_entity.type
_entity.pdbx_description
1 polymer ?
#
loop_
_entity_poly.entity_id
_entity_poly.type
_entity_poly.pdbx_seq_one_letter_code
_entity_poly.pdbx_strand_id
1 'polypeptide(L)'
;MDIAASIQEVTEKVVLRMARSLIQETGEENLCLAGGVALNCVANGKILREGNQKNLWIQPAAGDAGGAIGAALAAYYLHFEQPRKQVSLGDSMRGGYLGPVFPNEDIITYLKEVGAQFEILQEENLVRKCVEILKEGKALGWFQGKMEFGPRALGARSIHGDPRLPQMQSILNKKVKFRESFRPFAPSVLSEDVTEWFDL
;
A
#
# COMPACT_ATOMS: atom_id res chain seq x y z
N MET A 1 -21.08 19.79 12.87
CA MET A 1 -21.45 19.62 11.45
C MET A 1 -20.37 18.76 10.84
N ASP A 2 -20.70 17.52 10.48
CA ASP A 2 -19.68 16.49 10.23
C ASP A 2 -19.39 16.36 8.74
N ILE A 3 -18.96 17.48 8.15
CA ILE A 3 -18.78 17.64 6.70
C ILE A 3 -17.94 16.51 6.08
N ALA A 4 -16.84 16.13 6.74
CA ALA A 4 -15.96 15.07 6.26
C ALA A 4 -16.68 13.71 6.17
N ALA A 5 -17.48 13.37 7.17
CA ALA A 5 -18.26 12.13 7.18
C ALA A 5 -19.35 12.16 6.10
N SER A 6 -20.07 13.28 5.96
CA SER A 6 -21.11 13.41 4.94
C SER A 6 -20.56 13.32 3.51
N ILE A 7 -19.41 13.95 3.21
CA ILE A 7 -18.78 13.87 1.89
C ILE A 7 -18.29 12.45 1.61
N GLN A 8 -17.71 11.78 2.61
CA GLN A 8 -17.28 10.38 2.49
C GLN A 8 -18.47 9.47 2.18
N GLU A 9 -19.58 9.61 2.90
CA GLU A 9 -20.80 8.82 2.66
C GLU A 9 -21.37 9.03 1.25
N VAL A 10 -21.42 10.27 0.78
CA VAL A 10 -21.89 10.58 -0.57
C VAL A 10 -20.95 9.99 -1.62
N THR A 11 -19.63 10.11 -1.41
CA THR A 11 -18.62 9.55 -2.33
C THR A 11 -18.75 8.04 -2.44
N GLU A 12 -18.91 7.33 -1.31
CA GLU A 12 -19.17 5.89 -1.30
C GLU A 12 -20.43 5.51 -2.09
N LYS A 13 -21.54 6.24 -1.90
CA LYS A 13 -22.79 5.98 -2.61
C LYS A 13 -22.64 6.15 -4.12
N VAL A 14 -21.96 7.21 -4.55
CA VAL A 14 -21.75 7.51 -5.97
C VAL A 14 -20.84 6.46 -6.60
N VAL A 15 -19.69 6.16 -5.99
CA VAL A 15 -18.74 5.18 -6.55
C VAL A 15 -19.34 3.77 -6.60
N LEU A 16 -20.07 3.35 -5.55
CA LEU A 16 -20.74 2.04 -5.56
C LEU A 16 -21.80 1.96 -6.65
N ARG A 17 -22.59 3.03 -6.85
CA ARG A 17 -23.58 3.09 -7.93
C ARG A 17 -22.91 2.96 -9.30
N MET A 18 -21.81 3.68 -9.53
CA MET A 18 -21.05 3.59 -10.78
C MET A 18 -20.51 2.18 -11.02
N ALA A 19 -19.95 1.53 -10.00
CA ALA A 19 -19.46 0.15 -10.10
C ALA A 19 -20.58 -0.82 -10.49
N ARG A 20 -21.71 -0.79 -9.77
CA ARG A 20 -22.86 -1.67 -10.07
C ARG A 20 -23.44 -1.42 -11.46
N SER A 21 -23.59 -0.15 -11.85
CA SER A 21 -24.08 0.20 -13.18
C SER A 21 -23.16 -0.34 -14.27
N LEU A 22 -21.84 -0.18 -14.12
CA LEU A 22 -20.87 -0.71 -15.08
C LEU A 22 -20.97 -2.22 -15.21
N ILE A 23 -20.99 -2.95 -14.08
CA ILE A 23 -21.11 -4.42 -14.08
C ILE A 23 -22.43 -4.88 -14.71
N GLN A 24 -23.54 -4.18 -14.44
CA GLN A 24 -24.83 -4.49 -15.04
C GLN A 24 -24.85 -4.23 -16.55
N GLU A 25 -24.23 -3.15 -17.00
CA GLU A 25 -24.20 -2.74 -18.42
C GLU A 25 -23.27 -3.62 -19.26
N THR A 26 -22.11 -4.01 -18.71
CA THR A 26 -21.09 -4.77 -19.46
C THR A 26 -21.20 -6.29 -19.26
N GLY A 27 -21.77 -6.74 -18.15
CA GLY A 27 -21.76 -8.15 -17.75
C GLY A 27 -20.38 -8.67 -17.32
N GLU A 28 -19.40 -7.78 -17.15
CA GLU A 28 -18.03 -8.16 -16.78
C GLU A 28 -17.93 -8.61 -15.32
N GLU A 29 -17.14 -9.65 -15.07
CA GLU A 29 -16.89 -10.15 -13.72
C GLU A 29 -15.74 -9.40 -13.01
N ASN A 30 -14.92 -8.65 -13.76
CA ASN A 30 -13.69 -8.04 -13.29
C ASN A 30 -13.79 -6.51 -13.31
N LEU A 31 -13.61 -5.89 -12.14
CA LEU A 31 -13.59 -4.43 -12.01
C LEU A 31 -12.17 -3.92 -11.76
N CYS A 32 -11.70 -3.03 -12.64
CA CYS A 32 -10.41 -2.35 -12.48
C CYS A 32 -10.63 -0.88 -12.09
N LEU A 33 -9.97 -0.42 -11.02
CA LEU A 33 -10.06 0.96 -10.55
C LEU A 33 -8.74 1.71 -10.68
N ALA A 34 -8.82 2.93 -11.20
CA ALA A 34 -7.75 3.91 -11.28
C ALA A 34 -8.33 5.33 -11.09
N GLY A 35 -7.46 6.34 -11.06
CA GLY A 35 -7.79 7.73 -10.69
C GLY A 35 -7.62 7.98 -9.19
N GLY A 36 -7.41 9.24 -8.81
CA GLY A 36 -7.12 9.61 -7.42
C GLY A 36 -8.18 9.15 -6.40
N VAL A 37 -9.46 9.12 -6.81
CA VAL A 37 -10.57 8.63 -5.97
C VAL A 37 -10.44 7.14 -5.64
N ALA A 38 -9.81 6.34 -6.49
CA ALA A 38 -9.58 4.91 -6.26
C ALA A 38 -8.58 4.64 -5.12
N LEU A 39 -7.92 5.67 -4.56
CA LEU A 39 -7.11 5.56 -3.35
C LEU A 39 -7.96 5.63 -2.05
N ASN A 40 -9.28 5.82 -2.17
CA ASN A 40 -10.21 5.78 -1.05
C ASN A 40 -10.52 4.33 -0.65
N CYS A 41 -9.74 3.78 0.28
CA CYS A 41 -9.87 2.38 0.72
C CYS A 41 -11.23 2.07 1.37
N VAL A 42 -11.90 3.07 1.98
CA VAL A 42 -13.22 2.88 2.58
C VAL A 42 -14.27 2.64 1.49
N ALA A 43 -14.25 3.46 0.43
CA ALA A 43 -15.12 3.25 -0.74
C ALA A 43 -14.80 1.92 -1.43
N ASN A 44 -13.52 1.57 -1.61
CA ASN A 44 -13.10 0.30 -2.21
C ASN A 44 -13.59 -0.91 -1.41
N GLY A 45 -13.51 -0.86 -0.08
CA GLY A 45 -14.03 -1.93 0.78
C GLY A 45 -15.55 -2.11 0.64
N LYS A 46 -16.30 -1.03 0.40
CA LYS A 46 -17.73 -1.10 0.10
C LYS A 46 -18.01 -1.73 -1.26
N ILE A 47 -17.26 -1.35 -2.29
CA ILE A 47 -17.34 -1.99 -3.61
C ILE A 47 -17.04 -3.49 -3.48
N LEU A 48 -15.97 -3.87 -2.78
CA LEU A 48 -15.60 -5.27 -2.60
C LEU A 48 -16.76 -6.12 -2.05
N ARG A 49 -17.48 -5.62 -1.04
CA ARG A 49 -18.60 -6.34 -0.42
C ARG A 49 -19.92 -6.25 -1.18
N GLU A 50 -20.17 -5.15 -1.87
CA GLU A 50 -21.52 -4.80 -2.35
C GLU A 50 -21.61 -4.52 -3.86
N GLY A 51 -20.49 -4.48 -4.58
CA GLY A 51 -20.39 -4.00 -5.96
C GLY A 51 -20.76 -5.00 -7.05
N ASN A 52 -21.03 -6.26 -6.69
CA ASN A 52 -21.39 -7.37 -7.59
C ASN A 52 -20.32 -7.82 -8.60
N GLN A 53 -19.12 -7.22 -8.58
CA GLN A 53 -17.97 -7.79 -9.28
C GLN A 53 -17.48 -9.08 -8.59
N LYS A 54 -16.92 -10.00 -9.36
CA LYS A 54 -16.24 -11.20 -8.84
C LYS A 54 -14.81 -10.90 -8.41
N ASN A 55 -14.11 -10.07 -9.21
CA ASN A 55 -12.74 -9.67 -8.93
C ASN A 55 -12.62 -8.15 -8.94
N LEU A 56 -11.81 -7.62 -8.02
CA LEU A 56 -11.50 -6.20 -7.92
C LEU A 56 -9.98 -6.03 -8.00
N TRP A 57 -9.52 -5.22 -8.95
CA TRP A 57 -8.12 -4.83 -9.05
C TRP A 57 -7.98 -3.32 -9.01
N ILE A 58 -7.03 -2.83 -8.22
CA ILE A 58 -6.83 -1.40 -7.98
C ILE A 58 -5.36 -1.09 -8.20
N GLN A 59 -5.09 -0.10 -9.05
CA GLN A 59 -3.71 0.27 -9.33
C GLN A 59 -3.02 0.86 -8.07
N PRO A 60 -1.86 0.36 -7.60
CA PRO A 60 -1.22 0.87 -6.37
C PRO A 60 -0.90 2.37 -6.41
N ALA A 61 -0.54 2.88 -7.59
CA ALA A 61 -0.37 4.30 -7.86
C ALA A 61 -1.56 4.86 -8.67
N ALA A 62 -2.80 4.64 -8.23
CA ALA A 62 -4.00 4.98 -9.00
C ALA A 62 -4.15 6.46 -9.38
N GLY A 63 -3.52 7.39 -8.64
CA GLY A 63 -3.50 8.81 -9.00
C GLY A 63 -2.60 9.13 -10.19
N ASP A 64 -2.30 10.42 -10.38
CA ASP A 64 -1.59 10.92 -11.57
C ASP A 64 -0.21 10.29 -11.78
N ALA A 65 0.47 9.86 -10.71
CA ALA A 65 1.73 9.13 -10.81
C ALA A 65 1.61 7.86 -11.68
N GLY A 66 0.48 7.13 -11.59
CA GLY A 66 0.22 5.95 -12.41
C GLY A 66 -0.02 6.27 -13.88
N GLY A 67 -0.31 7.53 -14.22
CA GLY A 67 -0.53 7.99 -15.59
C GLY A 67 0.67 7.73 -16.51
N ALA A 68 1.90 7.84 -15.99
CA ALA A 68 3.11 7.52 -16.76
C ALA A 68 3.14 6.05 -17.21
N ILE A 69 2.75 5.12 -16.32
CA ILE A 69 2.64 3.69 -16.66
C ILE A 69 1.49 3.48 -17.66
N GLY A 70 0.33 4.10 -17.41
CA GLY A 70 -0.81 4.02 -18.32
C GLY A 70 -0.48 4.49 -19.74
N ALA A 71 0.22 5.62 -19.87
CA ALA A 71 0.65 6.16 -21.16
C ALA A 71 1.64 5.22 -21.87
N ALA A 72 2.62 4.67 -21.15
CA ALA A 72 3.57 3.71 -21.71
C ALA A 72 2.88 2.43 -22.19
N LEU A 73 1.94 1.89 -21.41
CA LEU A 73 1.16 0.70 -21.77
C LEU A 73 0.22 0.97 -22.96
N ALA A 74 -0.40 2.16 -23.00
CA ALA A 74 -1.25 2.56 -24.12
C ALA A 74 -0.43 2.68 -25.41
N ALA A 75 0.74 3.33 -25.37
CA ALA A 75 1.63 3.39 -26.52
C ALA A 75 2.06 1.98 -26.97
N TYR A 76 2.51 1.14 -26.04
CA TYR A 76 3.01 -0.20 -26.36
C TYR A 76 1.94 -1.13 -26.94
N TYR A 77 0.78 -1.23 -26.30
CA TYR A 77 -0.25 -2.19 -26.70
C TYR A 77 -1.26 -1.65 -27.72
N LEU A 78 -1.60 -0.36 -27.67
CA LEU A 78 -2.63 0.21 -28.54
C LEU A 78 -2.02 0.88 -29.77
N HIS A 79 -0.92 1.62 -29.63
CA HIS A 79 -0.31 2.33 -30.75
C HIS A 79 0.67 1.45 -31.55
N PHE A 80 1.54 0.70 -30.87
CA PHE A 80 2.49 -0.21 -31.50
C PHE A 80 1.95 -1.64 -31.69
N GLU A 81 0.67 -1.87 -31.35
CA GLU A 81 -0.05 -3.14 -31.53
C GLU A 81 0.70 -4.37 -31.01
N GLN A 82 1.52 -4.19 -29.97
CA GLN A 82 2.29 -5.29 -29.41
C GLN A 82 1.34 -6.30 -28.74
N PRO A 83 1.66 -7.61 -28.79
CA PRO A 83 0.79 -8.61 -28.19
C PRO A 83 0.73 -8.43 -26.68
N ARG A 84 -0.48 -8.45 -26.12
CA ARG A 84 -0.68 -8.49 -24.67
C ARG A 84 -0.16 -9.82 -24.14
N LYS A 85 0.74 -9.76 -23.15
CA LYS A 85 1.15 -10.95 -22.41
C LYS A 85 0.05 -11.33 -21.45
N GLN A 86 -0.25 -12.62 -21.39
CA GLN A 86 -1.17 -13.14 -20.38
C GLN A 86 -0.53 -12.93 -19.01
N VAL A 87 -1.23 -12.19 -18.18
CA VAL A 87 -0.83 -11.93 -16.80
C VAL A 87 -1.27 -13.13 -15.98
N SER A 88 -0.35 -13.74 -15.22
CA SER A 88 -0.72 -14.82 -14.30
C SER A 88 -1.68 -14.31 -13.24
N LEU A 89 -2.64 -15.14 -12.84
CA LEU A 89 -3.49 -14.87 -11.68
C LEU A 89 -2.60 -14.62 -10.45
N GLY A 90 -2.84 -13.52 -9.74
CA GLY A 90 -2.07 -13.10 -8.58
C GLY A 90 -1.41 -11.72 -8.74
N ASP A 91 -0.41 -11.45 -7.91
CA ASP A 91 0.28 -10.16 -7.86
C ASP A 91 1.43 -10.08 -8.89
N SER A 92 1.05 -9.84 -10.15
CA SER A 92 2.04 -9.67 -11.23
C SER A 92 2.84 -8.36 -11.12
N MET A 93 2.42 -7.41 -10.29
CA MET A 93 3.20 -6.20 -9.99
C MET A 93 4.21 -6.41 -8.85
N ARG A 94 4.20 -7.57 -8.18
CA ARG A 94 5.08 -7.93 -7.07
C ARG A 94 5.15 -6.81 -6.04
N GLY A 95 4.01 -6.46 -5.45
CA GLY A 95 3.86 -5.44 -4.41
C GLY A 95 4.06 -4.02 -4.90
N GLY A 96 4.21 -3.82 -6.22
CA GLY A 96 4.56 -2.52 -6.78
C GLY A 96 5.98 -2.07 -6.43
N TYR A 97 6.89 -3.00 -6.09
CA TYR A 97 8.30 -2.71 -5.80
C TYR A 97 9.10 -2.35 -7.07
N LEU A 98 8.75 -1.22 -7.68
CA LEU A 98 9.28 -0.74 -8.97
C LEU A 98 10.32 0.37 -8.82
N GLY A 99 10.54 0.87 -7.60
CA GLY A 99 11.51 1.92 -7.31
C GLY A 99 12.95 1.42 -7.15
N PRO A 100 13.87 2.33 -6.78
CA PRO A 100 15.27 2.00 -6.62
C PRO A 100 15.53 1.05 -5.45
N VAL A 101 16.63 0.31 -5.55
CA VAL A 101 17.24 -0.47 -4.47
C VAL A 101 18.62 0.12 -4.19
N PHE A 102 19.04 0.10 -2.93
CA PHE A 102 20.32 0.64 -2.48
C PHE A 102 21.18 -0.52 -1.97
N PRO A 103 22.35 -0.77 -2.58
CA PRO A 103 23.32 -1.73 -2.07
C PRO A 103 23.79 -1.39 -0.66
N ASN A 104 24.17 -2.41 0.12
CA ASN A 104 24.63 -2.21 1.48
C ASN A 104 25.92 -1.37 1.53
N GLU A 105 26.77 -1.47 0.51
CA GLU A 105 28.02 -0.73 0.40
C GLU A 105 27.77 0.79 0.35
N ASP A 106 26.76 1.21 -0.42
CA ASP A 106 26.36 2.61 -0.55
C ASP A 106 25.78 3.12 0.78
N ILE A 107 24.94 2.30 1.43
CA ILE A 107 24.33 2.63 2.74
C ILE A 107 25.42 2.79 3.81
N ILE A 108 26.36 1.85 3.89
CA ILE A 108 27.47 1.89 4.86
C ILE A 108 28.36 3.12 4.61
N THR A 109 28.63 3.45 3.35
CA THR A 109 29.41 4.63 2.96
C THR A 109 28.72 5.89 3.46
N TYR A 110 27.44 6.08 3.15
CA TYR A 110 26.65 7.21 3.61
C TYR A 110 26.59 7.30 5.14
N LEU A 111 26.36 6.19 5.85
CA LEU A 111 26.31 6.17 7.31
C LEU A 111 27.63 6.59 7.96
N LYS A 112 28.77 6.21 7.37
CA LYS A 112 30.10 6.66 7.81
C LYS A 112 30.29 8.15 7.57
N GLU A 113 29.90 8.66 6.40
CA GLU A 113 30.02 10.09 6.06
C GLU A 113 29.25 10.99 7.02
N VAL A 114 28.05 10.59 7.42
CA VAL A 114 27.23 11.36 8.38
C VAL A 114 27.61 11.11 9.85
N GLY A 115 28.62 10.27 10.11
CA GLY A 115 29.08 9.94 11.46
C GLY A 115 28.08 9.12 12.28
N ALA A 116 27.16 8.38 11.62
CA ALA A 116 26.17 7.56 12.30
C ALA A 116 26.83 6.41 13.06
N GLN A 117 26.27 6.07 14.23
CA GLN A 117 26.62 4.86 14.95
C GLN A 117 25.73 3.72 14.45
N PHE A 118 26.34 2.68 13.89
CA PHE A 118 25.62 1.53 13.34
C PHE A 118 26.39 0.24 13.57
N GLU A 119 25.69 -0.87 13.44
CA GLU A 119 26.22 -2.22 13.44
C GLU A 119 25.75 -2.94 12.17
N ILE A 120 26.50 -3.94 11.74
CA ILE A 120 26.12 -4.80 10.62
C ILE A 120 25.72 -6.15 11.22
N LEU A 121 24.48 -6.58 10.95
CA LEU A 121 23.92 -7.83 11.44
C LEU A 121 23.61 -8.76 10.27
N GLN A 122 23.71 -10.07 10.52
CA GLN A 122 23.09 -11.08 9.67
C GLN A 122 21.56 -11.01 9.80
N GLU A 123 20.85 -11.46 8.78
CA GLU A 123 19.40 -11.30 8.65
C GLU A 123 18.63 -11.83 9.87
N GLU A 124 18.96 -13.02 10.37
CA GLU A 124 18.24 -13.61 11.50
C GLU A 124 18.42 -12.78 12.78
N ASN A 125 19.62 -12.21 12.98
CA ASN A 125 19.92 -11.37 14.13
C ASN A 125 19.28 -9.98 13.98
N LEU A 126 19.24 -9.44 12.77
CA LEU A 126 18.52 -8.20 12.46
C LEU A 126 17.04 -8.34 12.80
N VAL A 127 16.38 -9.38 12.27
CA VAL A 127 14.95 -9.64 12.52
C VAL A 127 14.68 -9.81 14.01
N ARG A 128 15.49 -10.62 14.73
CA ARG A 128 15.36 -10.80 16.19
C ARG A 128 15.47 -9.46 16.92
N LYS A 129 16.46 -8.63 16.57
CA LYS A 129 16.64 -7.31 17.20
C LYS A 129 15.46 -6.38 16.92
N CYS A 130 14.96 -6.36 15.70
CA CYS A 130 13.77 -5.59 15.32
C CYS A 130 12.53 -6.02 16.10
N VAL A 131 12.32 -7.32 16.29
CA VAL A 131 11.19 -7.86 17.09
C VAL A 131 11.29 -7.40 18.55
N GLU A 132 12.47 -7.47 19.17
CA GLU A 132 12.63 -6.99 20.55
C GLU A 132 12.39 -5.47 20.67
N ILE A 133 12.88 -4.66 19.72
CA ILE A 133 12.59 -3.21 19.66
C ILE A 133 11.08 -2.95 19.59
N LEU A 134 10.35 -3.70 18.77
CA LEU A 134 8.89 -3.56 18.66
C LEU A 134 8.19 -3.97 19.95
N LYS A 135 8.59 -5.09 20.59
CA LYS A 135 8.05 -5.55 21.88
C LYS A 135 8.27 -4.55 23.01
N GLU A 136 9.35 -3.77 22.96
CA GLU A 136 9.61 -2.66 23.88
C GLU A 136 8.74 -1.43 23.61
N GLY A 137 7.85 -1.47 22.61
CA GLY A 137 6.95 -0.38 22.25
C GLY A 137 7.62 0.79 21.55
N LYS A 138 8.78 0.57 20.94
CA LYS A 138 9.49 1.59 20.14
C LYS A 138 8.97 1.60 18.71
N ALA A 139 9.16 2.75 18.04
CA ALA A 139 8.95 2.87 16.61
C ALA A 139 10.21 2.39 15.87
N LEU A 140 10.02 1.59 14.82
CA LEU A 140 11.09 1.03 14.01
C LEU A 140 11.01 1.57 12.58
N GLY A 141 12.02 2.32 12.14
CA GLY A 141 12.19 2.65 10.73
C GLY A 141 12.73 1.44 9.97
N TRP A 142 12.17 1.16 8.80
CA TRP A 142 12.50 0.02 7.97
C TRP A 142 12.76 0.46 6.53
N PHE A 143 13.99 0.22 6.08
CA PHE A 143 14.49 0.59 4.76
C PHE A 143 15.15 -0.64 4.14
N GLN A 144 14.41 -1.39 3.33
CA GLN A 144 14.90 -2.64 2.73
C GLN A 144 14.47 -2.78 1.28
N GLY A 145 15.30 -3.41 0.45
CA GLY A 145 14.96 -3.76 -0.93
C GLY A 145 14.51 -2.60 -1.82
N LYS A 146 13.76 -2.94 -2.87
CA LYS A 146 13.20 -1.99 -3.83
C LYS A 146 12.08 -1.18 -3.20
N MET A 147 12.02 0.11 -3.51
CA MET A 147 10.95 1.00 -3.05
C MET A 147 9.61 0.69 -3.72
N GLU A 148 8.53 0.81 -2.95
CA GLU A 148 7.14 0.73 -3.43
C GLU A 148 6.79 1.88 -4.36
N PHE A 149 5.98 1.61 -5.38
CA PHE A 149 5.39 2.61 -6.26
C PHE A 149 3.95 2.92 -5.85
N GLY A 150 3.74 4.15 -5.38
CA GLY A 150 2.44 4.62 -4.91
C GLY A 150 2.54 5.33 -3.55
N PRO A 151 1.41 5.76 -2.99
CA PRO A 151 1.40 6.59 -1.77
C PRO A 151 1.46 5.76 -0.48
N ARG A 152 1.53 4.43 -0.57
CA ARG A 152 1.50 3.53 0.59
C ARG A 152 2.85 2.83 0.74
N ALA A 153 3.35 2.83 1.96
CA ALA A 153 4.43 1.94 2.36
C ALA A 153 3.87 0.53 2.57
N LEU A 154 4.53 -0.48 1.99
CA LEU A 154 4.11 -1.88 1.99
C LEU A 154 5.20 -2.83 2.54
N GLY A 155 6.24 -2.28 3.17
CA GLY A 155 7.27 -3.05 3.87
C GLY A 155 8.69 -2.84 3.37
N ALA A 156 8.93 -1.97 2.39
CA ALA A 156 10.28 -1.58 1.97
C ALA A 156 10.69 -0.20 2.51
N ARG A 157 9.76 0.74 2.63
CA ARG A 157 10.01 2.09 3.19
C ARG A 157 8.99 2.43 4.28
N SER A 158 9.10 1.74 5.41
CA SER A 158 8.04 1.69 6.43
C SER A 158 8.50 2.20 7.79
N ILE A 159 7.52 2.57 8.61
CA ILE A 159 7.70 2.76 10.05
C ILE A 159 6.75 1.76 10.72
N HIS A 160 7.32 0.79 11.42
CA HIS A 160 6.59 -0.23 12.16
C HIS A 160 6.44 0.16 13.63
N GLY A 161 5.37 -0.34 14.23
CA GLY A 161 5.11 -0.28 15.66
C GLY A 161 4.30 -1.52 16.08
N ASP A 162 4.37 -1.88 17.35
CA ASP A 162 3.62 -3.02 17.90
C ASP A 162 2.10 -2.73 17.86
N PRO A 163 1.31 -3.50 17.10
CA PRO A 163 -0.14 -3.28 16.98
C PRO A 163 -0.91 -3.64 18.25
N ARG A 164 -0.29 -4.38 19.20
CA ARG A 164 -0.93 -4.80 20.45
C ARG A 164 -0.95 -3.70 21.51
N LEU A 165 -0.17 -2.64 21.31
CA LEU A 165 -0.05 -1.53 22.25
C LEU A 165 -1.05 -0.42 21.90
N PRO A 166 -2.09 -0.18 22.72
CA PRO A 166 -3.12 0.82 22.42
C PRO A 166 -2.56 2.24 22.21
N GLN A 167 -1.48 2.58 22.91
CA GLN A 167 -0.82 3.89 22.81
C GLN A 167 0.04 4.06 21.55
N MET A 168 0.34 3.00 20.79
CA MET A 168 1.29 3.03 19.67
C MET A 168 0.84 4.01 18.58
N GLN A 169 -0.46 4.06 18.25
CA GLN A 169 -1.00 5.02 17.28
C GLN A 169 -0.67 6.48 17.70
N SER A 170 -0.88 6.81 18.97
CA SER A 170 -0.62 8.16 19.49
C SER A 170 0.87 8.48 19.50
N ILE A 171 1.71 7.50 19.87
CA ILE A 171 3.17 7.63 19.86
C ILE A 171 3.67 7.93 18.44
N LEU A 172 3.25 7.13 17.45
CA LEU A 172 3.68 7.32 16.06
C LEU A 172 3.20 8.64 15.48
N ASN A 173 1.94 9.03 15.72
CA ASN A 173 1.42 10.30 15.21
C ASN A 173 2.11 11.52 15.84
N LYS A 174 2.31 11.53 17.17
CA LYS A 174 2.83 12.70 17.89
C LYS A 174 4.35 12.82 17.87
N LYS A 175 5.06 11.71 18.11
CA LYS A 175 6.53 11.73 18.34
C LYS A 175 7.34 11.44 17.09
N VAL A 176 6.76 10.79 16.09
CA VAL A 176 7.48 10.36 14.88
C VAL A 176 7.02 11.14 13.66
N LYS A 177 5.71 11.20 13.41
CA LYS A 177 5.15 11.83 12.20
C LYS A 177 4.68 13.27 12.40
N PHE A 178 4.69 13.78 13.63
CA PHE A 178 4.28 15.14 14.00
C PHE A 178 2.94 15.57 13.35
N ARG A 179 1.94 14.68 13.40
CA ARG A 179 0.64 14.85 12.75
C ARG A 179 -0.52 14.56 13.71
N GLU A 180 -1.74 14.77 13.23
CA GLU A 180 -2.96 14.65 14.02
C GLU A 180 -3.12 13.25 14.62
N SER A 181 -3.57 13.19 15.88
CA SER A 181 -3.61 11.93 16.65
C SER A 181 -4.60 10.90 16.11
N PHE A 182 -5.65 11.34 15.43
CA PHE A 182 -6.71 10.47 14.89
C PHE A 182 -6.33 9.76 13.59
N ARG A 183 -5.20 10.11 12.97
CA ARG A 183 -4.79 9.52 11.68
C ARG A 183 -4.53 8.01 11.88
N PRO A 184 -5.24 7.14 11.13
CA PRO A 184 -5.14 5.70 11.32
C PRO A 184 -3.80 5.15 10.81
N PHE A 185 -3.52 3.91 11.21
CA PHE A 185 -2.48 3.06 10.67
C PHE A 185 -3.14 1.78 10.13
N ALA A 186 -2.44 1.10 9.23
CA ALA A 186 -2.86 -0.20 8.70
C ALA A 186 -1.93 -1.29 9.27
N PRO A 187 -2.46 -2.48 9.58
CA PRO A 187 -1.65 -3.63 9.94
C PRO A 187 -0.96 -4.25 8.72
N SER A 188 0.07 -5.05 8.97
CA SER A 188 0.64 -6.01 8.01
C SER A 188 0.62 -7.38 8.67
N VAL A 189 0.17 -8.39 7.95
CA VAL A 189 0.11 -9.80 8.40
C VAL A 189 0.73 -10.69 7.34
N LEU A 190 1.07 -11.92 7.72
CA LEU A 190 1.47 -12.94 6.76
C LEU A 190 0.29 -13.32 5.87
N SER A 191 0.58 -13.69 4.62
CA SER A 191 -0.48 -14.01 3.65
C SER A 191 -1.28 -15.24 4.08
N GLU A 192 -0.64 -16.19 4.73
CA GLU A 192 -1.22 -17.41 5.29
C GLU A 192 -2.18 -17.14 6.45
N ASP A 193 -2.02 -16.02 7.16
CA ASP A 193 -2.82 -15.66 8.34
C ASP A 193 -3.98 -14.71 7.98
N VAL A 194 -4.11 -14.30 6.71
CA VAL A 194 -5.04 -13.23 6.32
C VAL A 194 -6.49 -13.51 6.73
N THR A 195 -6.94 -14.77 6.61
CA THR A 195 -8.32 -15.20 6.94
C THR A 195 -8.56 -15.33 8.44
N GLU A 196 -7.51 -15.36 9.26
CA GLU A 196 -7.63 -15.30 10.72
C GLU A 196 -7.89 -13.86 11.20
N TRP A 197 -7.35 -12.87 10.49
CA TRP A 197 -7.39 -11.47 10.90
C TRP A 197 -8.42 -10.61 10.16
N PHE A 198 -8.87 -11.01 8.98
CA PHE A 198 -9.76 -10.20 8.13
C PHE A 198 -10.90 -11.03 7.53
N ASP A 199 -12.11 -10.44 7.53
CA ASP A 199 -13.28 -10.95 6.82
C ASP A 199 -13.19 -10.60 5.33
N LEU A 200 -12.60 -11.50 4.53
CA LEU A 200 -12.39 -11.35 3.08
C LEU A 200 -13.03 -12.51 2.30
#